data_AF-A0A1H7D2T0-F1
#
_entry.id   AF-A0A1H7D2T0-F1
#
_cell.length_a   1.000
_cell.length_b   1.000
_cell.length_c   1.000
_cell.angle_alpha   90.00
_cell.angle_beta   90.00
_cell.angle_gamma   90.00
#
_symmetry.space_group_name_H-M   'P 1'
#
loop_
_entity.id
_entity.type
_entity.pdbx_description
1 polymer ?
#
loop_
_entity_poly.entity_id
_entity_poly.type
_entity_poly.pdbx_seq_one_letter_code
_entity_poly.pdbx_strand_id
1 'polypeptide(L)' 'MPVITMQMKKTKPETKKLLIEKLTAAAVEVTNSQPSSFTVFIEEYDPDSIGISGQPLVEKLANK' A
#
# COMPACT_ATOMS: atom_id res chain seq x y z
N MET A 1 6.12 18.46 2.23
CA MET A 1 6.10 17.32 1.30
C MET A 1 5.73 16.08 2.10
N PRO A 2 4.43 15.83 2.36
CA PRO A 2 4.00 14.64 3.09
C PRO A 2 4.19 13.39 2.23
N VAL A 3 4.55 12.28 2.88
CA VAL A 3 4.82 10.99 2.24
C VAL A 3 3.89 9.93 2.82
N ILE A 4 3.27 9.16 1.94
CA ILE A 4 2.46 7.99 2.30
C ILE A 4 3.19 6.76 1.77
N THR A 5 3.61 5.87 2.66
CA THR A 5 4.23 4.60 2.27
C THR A 5 3.29 3.46 2.65
N MET A 6 3.00 2.58 1.69
CA MET A 6 2.20 1.39 1.93
C MET A 6 3.02 0.15 1.59
N GLN A 7 3.24 -0.68 2.61
CA GLN A 7 3.91 -1.98 2.50
C GLN A 7 2.86 -3.06 2.36
N MET A 8 2.92 -3.84 1.27
CA MET A 8 1.92 -4.85 0.98
C MET A 8 2.48 -6.02 0.18
N LYS A 9 1.70 -7.10 0.05
CA LYS A 9 2.02 -8.15 -0.92
C LYS A 9 1.88 -7.63 -2.35
N LYS A 10 2.61 -8.25 -3.29
CA LYS A 10 2.43 -7.99 -4.73
C LYS A 10 0.96 -8.06 -5.16
N THR A 11 0.53 -7.09 -5.97
CA THR A 11 -0.84 -6.97 -6.47
C THR A 11 -0.88 -6.56 -7.94
N LYS A 12 -2.09 -6.46 -8.51
CA LYS A 12 -2.28 -6.04 -9.89
C LYS A 12 -1.95 -4.54 -10.05
N PRO A 13 -1.40 -4.12 -11.21
CA PRO A 13 -1.10 -2.70 -11.48
C PRO A 13 -2.31 -1.77 -11.30
N GLU A 14 -3.51 -2.21 -11.68
CA GLU A 14 -4.75 -1.44 -11.52
C GLU A 14 -5.07 -1.14 -10.05
N THR A 15 -4.84 -2.11 -9.17
CA THR A 15 -5.04 -1.92 -7.73
C THR A 15 -4.07 -0.87 -7.18
N LYS A 16 -2.79 -0.90 -7.60
CA LYS A 16 -1.81 0.12 -7.21
C LYS A 16 -2.22 1.52 -7.66
N LYS A 17 -2.72 1.65 -8.89
CA LYS A 17 -3.22 2.93 -9.42
C LYS A 17 -4.35 3.48 -8.53
N LEU A 18 -5.35 2.64 -8.24
CA LEU A 18 -6.47 3.03 -7.38
C LEU A 18 -6.05 3.39 -5.96
N LEU A 19 -5.05 2.68 -5.40
CA LEU A 19 -4.51 2.99 -4.09
C LEU A 19 -3.85 4.37 -4.07
N ILE A 20 -2.97 4.67 -5.03
CA ILE A 20 -2.29 5.96 -5.12
C ILE A 20 -3.30 7.10 -5.26
N GLU A 21 -4.30 6.94 -6.14
CA GLU A 21 -5.34 7.94 -6.37
C GLU A 21 -6.16 8.21 -5.12
N LYS A 22 -6.71 7.15 -4.49
CA LYS A 22 -7.62 7.30 -3.36
C LYS A 22 -6.91 7.74 -2.08
N LEU A 23 -5.70 7.26 -1.82
CA LEU A 23 -4.90 7.69 -0.66
C LEU A 23 -4.53 9.17 -0.78
N THR A 24 -4.14 9.62 -1.98
CA THR A 24 -3.84 11.04 -2.22
C THR A 24 -5.09 11.90 -2.04
N ALA A 25 -6.22 11.50 -2.61
CA ALA A 25 -7.48 12.24 -2.51
C ALA A 25 -7.93 12.42 -1.05
N ALA A 26 -7.90 11.35 -0.26
CA ALA A 26 -8.25 11.40 1.16
C ALA A 26 -7.29 12.30 1.95
N ALA A 27 -5.98 12.23 1.68
CA ALA A 27 -5.00 13.06 2.35
C ALA A 27 -5.18 14.55 2.01
N VAL A 28 -5.43 14.88 0.75
CA VAL A 28 -5.73 16.25 0.28
C VAL A 28 -6.96 16.80 0.96
N GLU A 29 -8.04 16.02 1.02
CA GLU A 29 -9.31 16.42 1.65
C GLU A 29 -9.13 16.77 3.13
N VAL A 30 -8.46 15.91 3.89
CA VAL A 30 -8.29 16.10 5.35
C VAL A 30 -7.30 17.20 5.69
N THR A 31 -6.24 17.35 4.89
CA THR A 31 -5.15 18.31 5.17
C THR A 31 -5.34 19.67 4.50
N ASN A 32 -6.36 19.82 3.66
CA ASN A 32 -6.61 21.03 2.84
C ASN A 32 -5.36 21.48 2.06
N SER A 33 -4.56 20.53 1.60
CA SER A 33 -3.28 20.75 0.91
C SER A 33 -3.36 20.37 -0.57
N GLN A 34 -2.46 20.91 -1.40
CA GLN A 34 -2.47 20.59 -2.83
C GLN A 34 -2.03 19.14 -3.10
N PRO A 35 -2.61 18.42 -4.09
CA PRO A 35 -2.20 17.06 -4.43
C PRO A 35 -0.72 16.92 -4.79
N SER A 36 -0.16 17.94 -5.46
CA SER A 36 1.27 18.02 -5.84
C SER A 36 2.23 18.03 -4.66
N SER A 37 1.73 18.26 -3.44
CA SER A 37 2.55 18.25 -2.23
C SER A 37 2.83 16.84 -1.70
N PHE A 38 2.09 15.83 -2.16
CA PHE A 38 2.14 14.46 -1.67
C PHE A 38 2.98 13.54 -2.56
N THR A 39 3.61 12.55 -1.93
CA THR A 39 4.26 11.43 -2.63
C THR A 39 3.76 10.11 -2.02
N VAL A 40 3.36 9.16 -2.87
CA VAL A 40 2.88 7.84 -2.43
C VAL A 40 3.83 6.75 -2.93
N PHE A 41 4.34 5.95 -2.00
CA PHE A 41 5.16 4.76 -2.29
C PHE A 41 4.36 3.50 -2.02
N ILE A 42 4.38 2.57 -2.98
CA ILE A 42 3.84 1.22 -2.82
C ILE A 42 5.03 0.25 -2.82
N GLU A 43 5.34 -0.30 -1.66
CA GLU A 43 6.42 -1.26 -1.45
C GLU A 43 5.81 -2.67 -1.47
N GLU A 44 6.07 -3.41 -2.54
CA GLU A 44 5.55 -4.75 -2.73
C GLU A 44 6.57 -5.80 -2.32
N TYR A 45 6.13 -6.74 -1.49
CA TYR A 45 6.93 -7.89 -1.05
C TYR A 45 6.32 -9.19 -1.53
N ASP A 46 7.16 -10.20 -1.71
CA ASP A 46 6.72 -11.57 -1.94
C ASP A 46 6.06 -12.14 -0.67
N PRO A 47 5.03 -13.02 -0.77
CA PRO A 47 4.32 -13.52 0.40
C PRO A 47 5.15 -14.35 1.38
N ASP A 48 6.30 -14.87 0.96
CA ASP A 48 7.27 -15.55 1.83
C ASP A 48 8.07 -14.55 2.70
N SER A 49 8.17 -13.31 2.25
CA SER A 49 8.87 -12.21 2.91
C SER A 49 7.99 -11.44 3.91
N ILE A 50 6.70 -11.78 4.00
CA ILE A 50 5.73 -11.14 4.91
C ILE A 50 5.37 -12.13 6.02
N GLY A 51 5.64 -11.78 7.28
CA GLY A 51 5.26 -12.59 8.45
C GLY A 51 3.98 -12.09 9.12
N ILE A 52 3.05 -12.98 9.45
CA ILE A 52 1.85 -12.67 10.23
C ILE A 52 1.65 -13.74 11.31
N SER A 53 1.67 -13.33 12.59
CA SER A 53 1.55 -14.24 13.75
C SER A 53 2.64 -15.31 13.81
N GLY A 54 3.87 -14.98 13.41
CA GLY A 54 4.99 -15.91 13.40
C GLY A 54 5.03 -16.90 12.24
N GLN A 55 4.12 -16.76 11.25
CA GLN A 55 4.10 -17.61 10.05
C GLN A 55 4.24 -16.75 8.79
N PRO A 56 4.95 -17.22 7.75
CA PRO A 56 4.94 -16.60 6.42
C PRO A 56 3.52 -16.46 5.87
N LEU A 57 3.24 -15.36 5.20
CA LEU A 57 1.93 -15.09 4.59
C LEU A 57 1.59 -16.14 3.54
N VAL A 58 2.60 -16.66 2.83
CA VAL A 58 2.41 -17.78 1.88
C VAL A 58 1.75 -19.00 2.54
N GLU A 59 2.13 -19.36 3.76
CA GLU A 59 1.54 -20.49 4.49
C GLU A 59 0.08 -20.21 4.86
N LYS A 60 -0.24 -18.98 5.25
CA LYS A 60 -1.62 -18.59 5.57
C LYS A 60 -2.53 -18.51 4.34
N LEU A 61 -1.98 -18.19 3.17
CA LEU A 61 -2.73 -18.17 1.92
C LEU A 61 -3.02 -19.58 1.39
N ALA A 62 -2.12 -20.55 1.64
CA ALA A 62 -2.30 -21.95 1.24
C ALA A 62 -3.38 -22.68 2.07
N ASN A 63 -3.62 -22.22 3.30
CA ASN A 63 -4.61 -22.80 4.23
C ASN A 63 -6.01 -22.16 4.11
N LYS A 64 -6.27 -21.39 3.05
CA LYS A 64 -7.54 -20.67 2.82
C LYS A 64 -8.20 -21.14 1.54
#